data_AF-A0A9D2MJP4-F1
#
_entry.id   AF-A0A9D2MJP4-F1
#
_cell.length_a   1.000
_cell.length_b   1.000
_cell.length_c   1.000
_cell.angle_alpha   90.00
_cell.angle_beta   90.00
_cell.angle_gamma   90.00
#
_symmetry.space_group_name_H-M   'P 1'
#
loop_
_entity.id
_entity.type
_entity.pdbx_description
1 polymer ?
#
loop_
_entity_poly.entity_id
_entity_poly.type
_entity_poly.pdbx_seq_one_letter_code
_entity_poly.pdbx_strand_id
1 'polypeptide(L)' 'MILTIADKHKAVKGKYRISEDMLLTIALIGGAAAEYITMKCIRHKTQHKKFMIGLPLMILLQIALIILVLYISKL' A
#
# COMPACT_ATOMS: atom_id res chain seq x y z
N MET A 1 6.56 0.87 0.34
CA MET A 1 7.61 0.59 1.37
C MET A 1 8.65 1.71 1.50
N ILE A 2 9.59 1.88 0.55
CA ILE A 2 10.68 2.87 0.68
C ILE A 2 10.13 4.30 0.77
N LEU A 3 9.16 4.62 -0.09
CA LEU A 3 8.51 5.93 -0.08
C LEU A 3 7.72 6.17 1.20
N THR A 4 7.09 5.15 1.76
CA THR A 4 6.35 5.21 3.02
C THR A 4 7.29 5.52 4.20
N ILE A 5 8.48 4.92 4.21
CA ILE A 5 9.53 5.18 5.20
C ILE A 5 10.13 6.58 5.01
N ALA A 6 10.37 6.99 3.76
CA ALA A 6 10.85 8.32 3.42
C ALA A 6 9.83 9.40 3.79
N ASP A 7 8.53 9.15 3.60
CA ASP A 7 7.44 10.04 4.00
C ASP A 7 7.40 10.22 5.52
N LYS A 8 7.57 9.13 6.30
CA LYS A 8 7.71 9.23 7.76
C LYS A 8 8.92 10.08 8.16
N HIS A 9 10.08 9.88 7.52
CA HIS A 9 11.26 10.70 7.78
C HIS A 9 11.05 12.17 7.43
N LYS A 10 10.39 12.47 6.31
CA LYS A 10 10.05 13.84 5.91
C LYS A 10 9.05 14.48 6.87
N ALA A 11 8.08 13.70 7.36
CA ALA A 11 7.12 14.14 8.37
C ALA A 11 7.79 14.52 9.69
N VAL A 12 8.78 13.74 10.14
CA VAL A 12 9.57 14.07 11.36
C VAL A 12 10.43 15.32 11.14
N LYS A 13 11.00 15.49 9.94
CA LYS A 13 11.86 16.64 9.59
C LYS A 13 11.08 17.89 9.14
N GLY A 14 9.75 17.89 9.22
CA GLY A 14 8.90 19.01 8.78
C GLY A 14 8.99 19.35 7.29
N LYS A 15 9.45 18.41 6.45
CA LYS A 15 9.60 18.62 5.01
C LYS A 15 8.31 18.26 4.27
N TYR A 16 8.19 18.69 3.01
CA TYR A 16 7.08 18.34 2.12
C TYR A 16 6.82 16.83 2.10
N ARG A 17 5.58 16.45 2.43
CA ARG A 17 5.11 15.06 2.45
C ARG A 17 4.86 14.56 1.03
N ILE A 18 4.96 13.25 0.85
CA ILE A 18 4.62 12.60 -0.42
C ILE A 18 3.10 12.56 -0.54
N SER A 19 2.57 12.78 -1.75
CA SER A 19 1.14 12.71 -2.00
C SER A 19 0.59 11.31 -1.68
N GLU A 20 -0.60 11.27 -1.08
CA GLU A 20 -1.25 10.02 -0.73
C GLU A 20 -1.58 9.17 -1.95
N ASP A 21 -1.93 9.84 -3.06
CA ASP A 21 -2.26 9.18 -4.33
C ASP A 21 -1.05 8.48 -4.95
N MET A 22 0.16 9.05 -4.82
CA MET A 22 1.38 8.38 -5.29
C MET A 22 1.67 7.11 -4.49
N LEU A 23 1.49 7.16 -3.16
CA LEU A 23 1.65 5.99 -2.29
C LEU A 23 0.63 4.89 -2.64
N LEU A 24 -0.63 5.27 -2.89
CA LEU A 24 -1.68 4.33 -3.30
C LEU A 24 -1.47 3.77 -4.71
N THR A 25 -0.99 4.58 -5.65
CA THR A 25 -0.71 4.13 -7.03
C THR A 25 0.38 3.07 -7.04
N ILE A 26 1.43 3.25 -6.24
CA ILE A 26 2.53 2.28 -6.13
C ILE A 26 2.07 1.00 -5.43
N ALA A 27 1.21 1.13 -4.42
CA ALA A 27 0.54 -0.02 -3.82
C ALA A 27 -0.27 -0.80 -4.87
N LEU A 28 -1.00 -0.11 -5.74
CA LEU A 28 -1.85 -0.69 -6.77
C LEU A 28 -1.05 -1.51 -7.81
N ILE A 29 0.14 -1.06 -8.19
CA ILE A 29 1.02 -1.77 -9.16
C ILE A 29 1.50 -3.14 -8.63
N GLY A 30 1.52 -3.35 -7.31
CA GLY A 30 1.97 -4.62 -6.72
C GLY A 30 2.60 -4.50 -5.34
N GLY A 31 2.68 -3.28 -4.79
CA GLY A 31 3.24 -3.03 -3.48
C GLY A 31 2.27 -3.09 -2.31
N ALA A 32 0.96 -3.28 -2.52
CA ALA A 32 -0.07 -3.02 -1.50
C ALA A 32 0.13 -3.80 -0.19
N ALA A 33 0.49 -5.08 -0.26
CA ALA A 33 0.75 -5.90 0.92
C ALA A 33 1.97 -5.38 1.71
N ALA A 34 3.08 -5.14 1.02
CA ALA A 34 4.29 -4.62 1.64
C ALA A 34 4.07 -3.20 2.21
N GLU A 35 3.32 -2.35 1.49
CA GLU A 35 2.91 -1.01 1.92
C GLU A 35 2.13 -1.07 3.25
N TYR A 36 1.12 -1.94 3.32
CA TYR A 36 0.27 -2.10 4.50
C TYR A 36 1.04 -2.59 5.73
N ILE A 37 1.87 -3.61 5.54
CA ILE A 37 2.74 -4.15 6.61
C ILE A 37 3.69 -3.06 7.09
N THR A 38 4.36 -2.36 6.16
CA THR A 38 5.27 -1.26 6.50
C THR A 38 4.54 -0.22 7.35
N MET A 39 3.38 0.29 6.89
CA MET A 39 2.60 1.29 7.61
C MET A 39 2.24 0.86 9.04
N LYS A 40 1.86 -0.40 9.24
CA LYS A 40 1.61 -0.95 10.58
C LYS A 40 2.88 -1.04 11.43
N CYS A 41 3.98 -1.55 10.88
CA CYS A 41 5.26 -1.68 11.60
C CYS A 41 5.77 -0.33 12.08
N ILE A 42 5.76 0.69 11.22
CA ILE A 42 6.23 2.03 11.57
C ILE A 42 5.14 2.91 12.21
N ARG A 43 3.93 2.38 12.42
CA ARG A 43 2.74 3.09 12.92
C ARG A 43 2.50 4.42 12.19
N HIS A 44 2.74 4.43 10.88
CA HIS A 44 2.62 5.62 10.04
C HIS A 44 1.27 5.62 9.34
N LYS A 45 0.52 6.71 9.49
CA LYS A 45 -0.81 6.91 8.88
C LYS A 45 -1.82 5.77 9.13
N THR A 46 -1.72 5.06 10.25
CA THR A 46 -2.67 3.99 10.64
C THR A 46 -4.07 4.50 11.02
N GLN A 47 -4.24 5.80 11.27
CA GLN A 47 -5.56 6.39 11.51
C GLN A 47 -6.28 6.82 10.22
N HIS A 48 -5.57 6.81 9.08
CA HIS A 48 -6.17 7.20 7.80
C HIS A 48 -6.94 6.02 7.20
N LYS A 49 -8.28 6.11 7.25
CA LYS A 49 -9.18 5.07 6.71
C LYS A 49 -8.89 4.75 5.24
N LYS A 50 -8.50 5.74 4.43
CA LYS A 50 -8.11 5.54 3.02
C LYS A 50 -7.05 4.46 2.86
N PHE A 51 -6.02 4.44 3.72
CA PHE A 51 -4.96 3.44 3.67
C PHE A 51 -5.35 2.15 4.38
N MET A 52 -5.97 2.24 5.56
CA MET A 52 -6.30 1.05 6.35
C MET A 52 -7.43 0.21 5.75
N ILE A 53 -8.28 0.79 4.91
CA ILE A 53 -9.34 0.07 4.17
C ILE A 53 -8.90 -0.15 2.72
N GLY A 54 -8.33 0.88 2.08
CA GLY A 54 -7.94 0.80 0.67
C GLY A 54 -6.83 -0.21 0.40
N LEU A 55 -5.79 -0.28 1.23
CA LEU A 55 -4.70 -1.24 1.01
C LEU A 55 -5.16 -2.70 1.18
N PRO A 56 -5.91 -3.10 2.23
CA PRO A 56 -6.48 -4.45 2.30
C PRO A 56 -7.39 -4.78 1.13
N LEU A 57 -8.20 -3.82 0.66
CA LEU A 57 -9.07 -4.04 -0.48
C LEU A 57 -8.27 -4.29 -1.77
N MET A 58 -7.19 -3.54 -2.00
CA MET A 58 -6.28 -3.76 -3.14
C MET A 58 -5.58 -5.12 -3.05
N ILE A 59 -5.17 -5.55 -1.86
CA ILE A 59 -4.55 -6.87 -1.65
C ILE A 59 -5.55 -7.98 -2.00
N LEU A 60 -6.79 -7.87 -1.53
CA LEU A 60 -7.85 -8.83 -1.87
C LEU A 60 -8.11 -8.88 -3.37
N LEU A 61 -8.15 -7.72 -4.04
CA LEU A 61 -8.32 -7.65 -5.49
C LEU A 61 -7.15 -8.32 -6.24
N GLN A 62 -5.91 -8.07 -5.81
CA GLN A 62 -4.72 -8.71 -6.40
C GLN A 62 -4.75 -10.23 -6.21
N ILE A 63 -5.12 -10.72 -5.02
CA ILE A 63 -5.25 -12.17 -4.76
C ILE A 63 -6.35 -12.78 -5.63
N ALA A 64 -7.53 -12.14 -5.72
CA ALA A 64 -8.62 -12.61 -6.56
C ALA A 64 -8.23 -12.67 -8.04
N LEU A 65 -7.51 -11.66 -8.53
CA LEU A 65 -6.99 -11.63 -9.90
C LEU A 65 -5.98 -12.76 -10.14
N ILE A 66 -5.06 -13.01 -9.21
CA ILE A 66 -4.09 -14.10 -9.30
C ILE A 66 -4.82 -15.45 -9.36
N ILE A 67 -5.81 -15.68 -8.49
CA ILE A 67 -6.61 -16.92 -8.49
C ILE A 67 -7.33 -17.09 -9.83
N LEU A 68 -7.94 -16.03 -10.35
CA LEU A 68 -8.63 -16.05 -11.64
C LEU A 68 -7.68 -16.40 -12.79
N VAL A 69 -6.51 -15.76 -12.85
CA VAL A 69 -5.49 -16.04 -13.87
C VAL A 69 -5.01 -17.49 -13.76
N LEU A 70 -4.77 -18.00 -12.55
CA LEU A 70 -4.37 -19.40 -12.34
C LEU A 70 -5.45 -20.39 -12.75
N TYR A 71 -6.73 -20.06 -12.50
CA TYR A 71 -7.86 -20.88 -12.92
C TYR A 71 -7.98 -20.95 -14.44
N ILE A 72 -7.92 -19.80 -15.12
CA ILE A 72 -7.94 -19.72 -16.60
C ILE A 72 -6.73 -20.44 -17.20
N SER A 73 -5.54 -20.29 -16.60
CA SER A 73 -4.31 -20.92 -17.12
C SER A 73 -4.30 -22.45 -16.98
N LYS A 74 -5.18 -23.01 -16.12
CA LYS A 74 -5.34 -24.46 -15.94
C LYS A 74 -6.42 -25.07 -16.83
N LEU A 75 -7.26 -24.24 -17.46
CA LEU A 75 -8.29 -24.64 -18.41
C LEU A 75 -7.67 -24.84 -19.79
#